data_AF-A0A6L4APH4-F1
#
_entry.id   AF-A0A6L4APH4-F1
#
_cell.length_a   1.000
_cell.length_b   1.000
_cell.length_c   1.000
_cell.angle_alpha   90.00
_cell.angle_beta   90.00
_cell.angle_gamma   90.00
#
_symmetry.space_group_name_H-M   'P 1'
#
loop_
_entity.id
_entity.type
_entity.pdbx_description
1 polymer ?
#
loop_
_entity_poly.entity_id
_entity_poly.type
_entity_poly.pdbx_seq_one_letter_code
_entity_poly.pdbx_strand_id
1 'polypeptide(L)'
;MLKNLSHLSYHFIVLLLSAAIALSIPRMFSALASNLLSFWAFIENEKIFLVSLELSTAAALILLFNYGRQGWEARRLSRVAASAGLVPRSPLRGILGWKPADRLKTNRGIAADLLILGSTGSRTFADAGGEFHNALRNCSKARIMLLDPLGEGAAARACNISDPEITPDVIRDQILESIRFLRELRAGQKDVRLKLYPEMPLLKLSILGDHAFLRHYHTWLDVDGMPEYVFSHDGLHGGLYLPLYRYFLSRWNDPAIPEYDLVTDELVLRDKAGRELRRQPPPWTGPLEAPAPASATTQPARMHGIPSHA
;
A
#
# COMPACT_ATOMS: atom_id res chain seq x y z
N MET A 1 -20.97 29.98 -4.13
CA MET A 1 -22.26 29.40 -3.67
C MET A 1 -22.14 28.43 -2.49
N LEU A 2 -21.14 27.53 -2.40
CA LEU A 2 -21.02 26.57 -1.29
C LEU A 2 -20.92 27.17 0.13
N LYS A 3 -20.23 28.31 0.31
CA LYS A 3 -20.08 28.96 1.63
C LYS A 3 -21.41 29.45 2.23
N ASN A 4 -22.35 29.88 1.39
CA ASN A 4 -23.66 30.33 1.84
C ASN A 4 -24.54 29.14 2.26
N LEU A 5 -24.38 27.98 1.60
CA LEU A 5 -25.13 26.76 1.91
C LEU A 5 -24.68 26.14 3.24
N SER A 6 -23.38 26.12 3.52
CA SER A 6 -22.85 25.67 4.82
C SER A 6 -23.31 26.56 5.97
N HIS A 7 -23.30 27.89 5.76
CA HIS A 7 -23.77 28.85 6.75
C HIS A 7 -25.29 28.70 7.02
N LEU A 8 -26.11 28.54 5.97
CA LEU A 8 -27.55 28.28 6.12
C LEU A 8 -27.85 26.96 6.85
N SER A 9 -27.10 25.89 6.54
CA SER A 9 -27.29 24.59 7.20
C SER A 9 -26.94 24.64 8.69
N TYR A 10 -25.92 25.41 9.07
CA TYR A 10 -25.56 25.62 10.47
C TYR A 10 -26.69 26.33 11.22
N HIS A 11 -27.21 27.43 10.67
CA HIS A 11 -28.32 28.15 11.27
C HIS A 11 -29.57 27.29 11.40
N PHE A 12 -29.89 26.48 10.40
CA PHE A 12 -31.04 25.57 10.44
C PHE A 12 -30.89 24.49 11.52
N ILE A 13 -29.69 23.90 11.69
CA ILE A 13 -29.41 22.93 12.75
C ILE A 13 -29.53 23.58 14.13
N VAL A 14 -29.00 24.79 14.30
CA VAL A 14 -29.10 25.54 15.56
C VAL A 14 -30.57 25.87 15.88
N LEU A 15 -31.36 26.26 14.87
CA LEU A 15 -32.79 26.55 15.01
C LEU A 15 -33.59 25.31 15.41
N LEU A 16 -33.33 24.16 14.77
CA LEU A 16 -33.94 22.88 15.13
C LEU A 16 -33.54 22.43 16.53
N LEU A 17 -32.28 22.58 16.90
CA LEU A 17 -31.79 22.23 18.23
C LEU A 17 -32.43 23.12 19.30
N SER A 18 -32.51 24.43 19.06
CA SER A 18 -33.18 25.38 19.94
C SER A 18 -34.68 25.06 20.08
N ALA A 19 -35.36 24.75 18.98
CA ALA A 19 -36.76 24.34 19.00
C ALA A 19 -36.97 23.01 19.75
N ALA A 20 -36.08 22.04 19.57
CA ALA A 20 -36.12 20.77 20.29
C ALA A 20 -35.92 20.95 21.80
N ILE A 21 -35.00 21.83 22.21
CA ILE A 21 -34.79 22.22 23.60
C ILE A 21 -36.03 22.95 24.13
N ALA A 22 -36.57 23.92 23.39
CA ALA A 22 -37.77 24.66 23.79
C ALA A 22 -39.00 23.74 23.97
N LEU A 23 -39.14 22.71 23.13
CA LEU A 23 -40.23 21.73 23.22
C LEU A 23 -39.99 20.65 24.28
N SER A 24 -38.74 20.39 24.67
CA SER A 24 -38.42 19.44 25.74
C SER A 24 -38.58 20.04 27.13
N ILE A 25 -38.41 21.36 27.27
CA ILE A 25 -38.53 22.09 28.55
C ILE A 25 -39.90 21.82 29.23
N PRO A 26 -41.08 21.98 28.58
CA PRO A 26 -42.37 21.75 29.25
C PRO A 26 -42.54 20.32 29.76
N ARG A 27 -42.05 19.31 29.01
CA ARG A 27 -42.15 17.90 29.40
C ARG A 27 -41.23 17.59 30.59
N MET A 28 -39.99 18.06 30.55
CA MET A 28 -39.08 17.97 31.70
C MET A 28 -39.65 18.70 32.92
N PHE A 29 -40.19 19.91 32.73
CA PHE A 29 -40.75 20.72 33.80
C PHE A 29 -41.97 20.05 34.43
N SER A 30 -42.86 19.44 33.64
CA SER A 30 -44.00 18.68 34.16
C SER A 30 -43.59 17.41 34.92
N ALA A 31 -42.50 16.75 34.51
CA ALA A 31 -41.99 15.55 35.17
C ALA A 31 -41.25 15.87 36.49
N LEU A 32 -40.60 17.04 36.57
CA LEU A 32 -39.92 17.51 37.78
C LEU A 32 -40.82 18.33 38.72
N ALA A 33 -41.97 18.81 38.25
CA ALA A 33 -42.86 19.71 38.99
C ALA A 33 -43.27 19.19 40.38
N SER A 34 -43.41 17.87 40.55
CA SER A 34 -43.81 17.28 41.83
C SER A 34 -42.75 17.42 42.94
N ASN A 35 -41.47 17.58 42.57
CA ASN A 35 -40.34 17.66 43.52
C ASN A 35 -39.50 18.92 43.31
N LEU A 36 -39.99 19.91 42.56
CA LEU A 36 -39.19 21.05 42.11
C LEU A 36 -38.78 21.94 43.29
N LEU A 37 -39.71 22.21 44.21
CA LEU A 37 -39.45 23.02 45.41
C LEU A 37 -38.46 22.35 46.39
N SER A 38 -38.52 21.03 46.56
CA SER A 38 -37.57 20.29 47.39
C SER A 38 -36.18 20.22 46.76
N PHE A 39 -36.10 20.07 45.43
CA PHE A 39 -34.84 20.16 44.69
C PHE A 39 -34.23 21.56 44.75
N TRP A 40 -35.06 22.61 44.60
CA TRP A 40 -34.60 24.00 44.64
C TRP A 40 -34.05 24.38 46.02
N ALA A 41 -34.76 24.00 47.10
CA ALA A 41 -34.30 24.23 48.47
C ALA A 41 -33.01 23.47 48.82
N PHE A 42 -32.79 22.30 48.21
CA PHE A 42 -31.54 21.53 48.36
C PHE A 42 -30.39 22.18 47.58
N ILE A 43 -30.63 22.62 46.34
CA ILE A 43 -29.63 23.28 45.48
C ILE A 43 -29.19 24.63 46.05
N GLU A 44 -30.12 25.42 46.59
CA GLU A 44 -29.83 26.76 47.13
C GLU A 44 -28.96 26.71 48.40
N ASN A 45 -29.14 25.69 49.23
CA ASN A 45 -28.41 25.55 50.51
C ASN A 45 -27.02 24.93 50.37
N GLU A 46 -26.77 24.13 49.32
CA GLU A 46 -25.52 23.36 49.14
C GLU A 46 -24.70 23.92 47.96
N LYS A 47 -23.92 24.98 48.19
CA LYS A 47 -23.03 25.59 47.16
C LYS A 47 -22.10 24.58 46.46
N ILE A 48 -21.68 23.54 47.17
CA ILE A 48 -20.82 22.47 46.65
C ILE A 48 -21.56 21.64 45.58
N PHE A 49 -22.86 21.40 45.77
CA PHE A 49 -23.68 20.66 44.81
C PHE A 49 -23.81 21.41 43.48
N LEU A 50 -24.01 22.73 43.51
CA LEU A 50 -24.13 23.56 42.31
C LEU A 50 -22.84 23.56 41.49
N VAL A 51 -21.69 23.72 42.15
CA VAL A 51 -20.37 23.66 41.50
C VAL A 51 -20.09 22.26 40.93
N SER A 52 -20.44 21.19 41.65
CA SER A 52 -20.27 19.80 41.17
C SER A 52 -21.15 19.47 39.97
N LEU A 53 -22.39 19.97 39.95
CA LEU A 53 -23.32 19.79 38.84
C LEU A 53 -22.83 20.55 37.59
N GLU A 54 -22.36 21.79 37.76
CA GLU A 54 -21.77 22.58 36.69
C GLU A 54 -20.55 21.89 36.09
N LEU A 55 -19.61 21.44 36.93
CA LEU A 55 -18.39 20.76 36.49
C LEU A 55 -18.70 19.44 35.77
N SER A 56 -19.65 18.66 36.28
CA SER A 56 -20.09 17.39 35.68
C SER A 56 -20.78 17.61 34.33
N THR A 57 -21.62 18.65 34.23
CA THR A 57 -22.31 19.02 32.98
C THR A 57 -21.29 19.51 31.94
N ALA A 58 -20.35 20.35 32.34
CA ALA A 58 -19.26 20.81 31.47
C ALA A 58 -18.42 19.64 30.95
N ALA A 59 -18.02 18.71 31.83
CA ALA A 59 -17.27 17.51 31.43
C ALA A 59 -18.06 16.62 30.46
N ALA A 60 -19.36 16.39 30.71
CA ALA A 60 -20.23 15.61 29.84
C ALA A 60 -20.39 16.25 28.46
N LEU A 61 -20.58 17.58 28.41
CA LEU A 61 -20.66 18.32 27.14
C LEU A 61 -19.35 18.23 26.36
N ILE A 62 -18.20 18.42 27.01
CA ILE A 62 -16.89 18.30 26.36
C ILE A 62 -16.71 16.90 25.74
N LEU A 63 -17.04 15.85 26.48
CA LEU A 63 -16.95 14.47 25.98
C LEU A 63 -17.88 14.23 24.77
N LEU A 64 -19.13 14.71 24.85
CA LEU A 64 -20.10 14.55 23.77
C LEU A 64 -19.68 15.31 22.51
N PHE A 65 -19.23 16.56 22.65
CA PHE A 65 -18.76 17.36 21.51
C PHE A 65 -17.49 16.75 20.89
N ASN A 66 -16.55 16.27 21.71
CA ASN A 66 -15.35 15.61 21.22
C ASN A 66 -15.70 14.32 20.45
N TYR A 67 -16.59 13.50 20.99
CA TYR A 67 -17.04 12.27 20.32
C TYR A 67 -17.76 12.57 19.01
N GLY A 68 -18.68 13.54 19.01
CA GLY A 68 -19.40 13.98 17.82
C GLY A 68 -18.46 14.50 16.74
N ARG A 69 -17.50 15.36 17.12
CA ARG A 69 -16.47 15.88 16.22
C ARG A 69 -15.61 14.77 15.63
N GLN A 70 -15.10 13.87 16.48
CA GLN A 70 -14.27 12.75 16.04
C GLN A 70 -15.04 11.83 15.08
N GLY A 71 -16.31 11.56 15.37
CA GLY A 71 -17.18 10.79 14.49
C GLY A 71 -17.41 11.46 13.13
N TRP A 72 -17.59 12.78 13.10
CA TRP A 72 -17.70 13.54 11.85
C TRP A 72 -16.40 13.55 11.05
N GLU A 73 -15.26 13.76 11.70
CA GLU A 73 -13.93 13.71 11.06
C GLU A 73 -13.65 12.31 10.49
N ALA A 74 -13.94 11.25 11.24
CA ALA A 74 -13.79 9.86 10.80
C ALA A 74 -14.67 9.55 9.58
N ARG A 75 -15.95 9.97 9.59
CA ARG A 75 -16.85 9.81 8.43
C ARG A 75 -16.40 10.63 7.23
N ARG A 76 -15.82 11.82 7.44
CA ARG A 76 -15.25 12.64 6.37
C ARG A 76 -14.05 11.94 5.74
N LEU A 77 -13.11 11.44 6.55
CA LEU A 77 -11.94 10.69 6.08
C LEU A 77 -12.34 9.40 5.35
N SER A 78 -13.32 8.67 5.88
CA SER A 78 -13.86 7.46 5.24
C SER A 78 -14.48 7.76 3.87
N ARG A 79 -15.23 8.87 3.72
CA ARG A 79 -15.77 9.30 2.42
C ARG A 79 -14.66 9.67 1.43
N VAL A 80 -13.61 10.37 1.89
CA VAL A 80 -12.44 10.68 1.05
C VAL A 80 -11.74 9.40 0.61
N ALA A 81 -11.52 8.46 1.53
CA ALA A 81 -10.93 7.16 1.20
C ALA A 81 -11.77 6.39 0.19
N ALA A 82 -13.08 6.28 0.41
CA ALA A 82 -14.00 5.64 -0.53
C ALA A 82 -14.02 6.32 -1.91
N SER A 83 -13.92 7.66 -1.96
CA SER A 83 -13.82 8.40 -3.22
C SER A 83 -12.51 8.13 -3.97
N ALA A 84 -11.42 7.85 -3.25
CA ALA A 84 -10.17 7.37 -3.84
C ALA A 84 -10.24 5.90 -4.29
N GLY A 85 -11.35 5.20 -4.04
CA GLY A 85 -11.52 3.77 -4.31
C GLY A 85 -10.91 2.86 -3.24
N LEU A 86 -10.42 3.42 -2.12
CA LEU A 86 -9.84 2.63 -1.03
C LEU A 86 -10.91 1.75 -0.39
N VAL A 87 -10.63 0.45 -0.36
CA VAL A 87 -11.47 -0.53 0.32
C VAL A 87 -11.13 -0.49 1.82
N PRO A 88 -12.09 -0.18 2.71
CA PRO A 88 -11.82 -0.10 4.13
C PRO A 88 -11.35 -1.45 4.69
N ARG A 89 -10.19 -1.45 5.34
CA ARG A 89 -9.66 -2.57 6.10
C ARG A 89 -9.96 -2.30 7.58
N SER A 90 -10.81 -3.12 8.19
CA SER A 90 -11.15 -2.93 9.62
C SER A 90 -9.92 -3.18 10.51
N PRO A 91 -9.53 -2.23 11.38
CA PRO A 91 -8.38 -2.39 12.28
C PRO A 91 -8.64 -3.37 13.43
N LEU A 92 -9.90 -3.62 13.80
CA LEU A 92 -10.29 -4.54 14.89
C LEU A 92 -10.09 -6.03 14.58
N ARG A 93 -9.52 -6.36 13.42
CA ARG A 93 -9.44 -7.74 12.90
C ARG A 93 -8.10 -8.44 13.16
N GLY A 94 -7.21 -7.81 13.93
CA GLY A 94 -5.93 -8.42 14.36
C GLY A 94 -6.08 -9.62 15.32
N ILE A 95 -7.24 -9.78 15.96
CA ILE A 95 -7.48 -10.86 16.96
C ILE A 95 -8.09 -12.12 16.31
N LEU A 96 -8.87 -11.96 15.24
CA LEU A 96 -9.41 -13.07 14.45
C LEU A 96 -8.67 -13.06 13.11
N GLY A 97 -7.55 -13.79 13.04
CA GLY A 97 -6.53 -13.79 11.97
C GLY A 97 -6.98 -14.17 10.56
N TRP A 98 -8.14 -13.70 10.11
CA TRP A 98 -8.69 -13.93 8.78
C TRP A 98 -8.70 -12.64 7.97
N LYS A 99 -7.84 -12.61 6.95
CA LYS A 99 -7.68 -11.55 5.96
C LYS A 99 -8.75 -11.71 4.86
N PRO A 100 -9.78 -10.85 4.76
CA PRO A 100 -10.76 -10.90 3.66
C PRO A 100 -10.13 -10.59 2.31
N ALA A 101 -9.04 -9.80 2.30
CA ALA A 101 -8.24 -9.53 1.11
C ALA A 101 -7.67 -10.84 0.51
N ASP A 102 -7.29 -11.81 1.35
CA ASP A 102 -6.78 -13.09 0.87
C ASP A 102 -7.90 -13.91 0.23
N ARG A 103 -9.14 -13.87 0.76
CA ARG A 103 -10.31 -14.49 0.09
C ARG A 103 -10.60 -13.83 -1.26
N LEU A 104 -10.40 -12.52 -1.37
CA LEU A 104 -10.58 -11.80 -2.64
C LEU A 104 -9.53 -12.25 -3.66
N LYS A 105 -8.29 -12.44 -3.21
CA LYS A 105 -7.15 -12.89 -4.02
C LYS A 105 -7.29 -14.36 -4.46
N THR A 106 -7.81 -15.25 -3.61
CA THR A 106 -7.95 -16.68 -3.94
C THR A 106 -9.18 -17.00 -4.79
N ASN A 107 -10.33 -16.36 -4.55
CA ASN A 107 -11.59 -16.74 -5.21
C ASN A 107 -11.83 -16.06 -6.58
N ARG A 108 -11.12 -14.98 -6.91
CA ARG A 108 -11.29 -14.24 -8.18
C ARG A 108 -10.24 -14.55 -9.25
N GLY A 109 -9.32 -15.48 -8.97
CA GLY A 109 -8.30 -15.88 -9.94
C GLY A 109 -8.86 -16.57 -11.18
N ILE A 110 -10.06 -17.13 -11.14
CA ILE A 110 -10.63 -17.88 -12.25
C ILE A 110 -11.07 -16.90 -13.34
N ALA A 111 -10.37 -16.92 -14.48
CA ALA A 111 -10.61 -16.10 -15.68
C ALA A 111 -10.29 -14.59 -15.61
N ALA A 112 -9.68 -14.10 -14.53
CA ALA A 112 -9.20 -12.72 -14.46
C ALA A 112 -7.74 -12.58 -14.95
N ASP A 113 -7.42 -11.44 -15.56
CA ASP A 113 -6.04 -11.05 -15.86
C ASP A 113 -5.33 -10.65 -14.55
N LEU A 114 -4.10 -11.14 -14.39
CA LEU A 114 -3.23 -10.85 -13.24
C LEU A 114 -2.03 -10.03 -13.70
N LEU A 115 -1.86 -8.84 -13.11
CA LEU A 115 -0.74 -7.94 -13.39
C LEU A 115 0.09 -7.79 -12.11
N ILE A 116 1.39 -8.04 -12.16
CA ILE A 116 2.27 -7.93 -10.99
C ILE A 116 3.50 -7.13 -11.33
N LEU A 117 3.79 -6.11 -10.53
CA LEU A 117 5.03 -5.34 -10.51
C LEU A 117 5.63 -5.47 -9.10
N GLY A 118 6.79 -6.09 -8.99
CA GLY A 118 7.45 -6.29 -7.71
C GLY A 118 8.94 -6.59 -7.84
N SER A 119 9.63 -6.71 -6.71
CA SER A 119 11.07 -6.96 -6.63
C SER A 119 11.43 -8.41 -6.96
N THR A 120 11.05 -9.37 -6.12
CA THR A 120 11.55 -10.75 -6.19
C THR A 120 10.51 -11.80 -6.56
N GLY A 121 9.23 -11.56 -6.33
CA GLY A 121 8.15 -12.50 -6.68
C GLY A 121 7.98 -13.69 -5.73
N SER A 122 9.01 -14.08 -4.97
CA SER A 122 9.06 -15.31 -4.15
C SER A 122 7.84 -15.43 -3.23
N ARG A 123 7.74 -14.55 -2.22
CA ARG A 123 6.60 -14.52 -1.28
C ARG A 123 5.30 -13.98 -1.89
N THR A 124 5.34 -13.49 -3.13
CA THR A 124 4.14 -12.95 -3.79
C THR A 124 3.39 -14.06 -4.52
N PHE A 125 4.09 -14.94 -5.23
CA PHE A 125 3.47 -15.99 -6.02
C PHE A 125 4.27 -17.28 -6.19
N ALA A 126 5.60 -17.29 -6.01
CA ALA A 126 6.39 -18.51 -6.19
C ALA A 126 6.16 -19.48 -5.01
N ASP A 127 6.21 -18.95 -3.79
CA ASP A 127 5.96 -19.69 -2.57
C ASP A 127 4.50 -20.16 -2.53
N ALA A 128 4.26 -21.39 -2.08
CA ALA A 128 2.91 -21.95 -1.96
C ALA A 128 2.01 -21.16 -0.98
N GLY A 129 2.62 -20.52 0.02
CA GLY A 129 1.95 -19.61 0.95
C GLY A 129 1.83 -18.16 0.44
N GLY A 130 2.32 -17.88 -0.77
CA GLY A 130 2.32 -16.55 -1.37
C GLY A 130 0.92 -16.05 -1.69
N GLU A 131 0.72 -14.74 -1.53
CA GLU A 131 -0.59 -14.09 -1.59
C GLU A 131 -1.35 -14.30 -2.92
N PHE A 132 -0.61 -14.45 -4.02
CA PHE A 132 -1.14 -14.64 -5.36
C PHE A 132 -0.78 -16.01 -5.96
N HIS A 133 -0.23 -16.95 -5.18
CA HIS A 133 0.18 -18.27 -5.67
C HIS A 133 -0.98 -18.99 -6.38
N ASN A 134 -2.12 -19.10 -5.70
CA ASN A 134 -3.31 -19.75 -6.26
C ASN A 134 -3.97 -18.91 -7.37
N ALA A 135 -3.95 -17.58 -7.24
CA ALA A 135 -4.50 -16.68 -8.25
C ALA A 135 -3.77 -16.84 -9.60
N LEU A 136 -2.45 -16.92 -9.56
CA LEU A 136 -1.60 -17.06 -10.73
C LEU A 136 -1.73 -18.44 -11.41
N ARG A 137 -2.02 -19.51 -10.65
CA ARG A 137 -2.34 -20.82 -11.24
C ARG A 137 -3.67 -20.84 -11.97
N ASN A 138 -4.63 -20.02 -11.53
CA ASN A 138 -6.01 -20.06 -12.01
C ASN A 138 -6.36 -18.94 -13.02
N CYS A 139 -5.51 -17.92 -13.16
CA CYS A 139 -5.72 -16.81 -14.07
C CYS A 139 -5.76 -17.22 -15.55
N SER A 140 -6.46 -16.43 -16.35
CA SER A 140 -6.46 -16.50 -17.82
C SER A 140 -5.09 -16.10 -18.37
N LYS A 141 -4.58 -14.97 -17.88
CA LYS A 141 -3.36 -14.32 -18.36
C LYS A 141 -2.62 -13.67 -17.21
N ALA A 142 -1.29 -13.75 -17.24
CA ALA A 142 -0.44 -13.06 -16.28
C ALA A 142 0.62 -12.21 -16.99
N ARG A 143 0.77 -10.96 -16.55
CA ARG A 143 1.87 -10.08 -16.94
C ARG A 143 2.65 -9.72 -15.69
N ILE A 144 3.89 -10.16 -15.63
CA ILE A 144 4.71 -10.07 -14.42
C ILE A 144 5.97 -9.27 -14.73
N MET A 145 6.28 -8.31 -13.86
CA MET A 145 7.48 -7.51 -13.91
C MET A 145 8.26 -7.72 -12.62
N LEU A 146 9.46 -8.27 -12.74
CA LEU A 146 10.40 -8.50 -11.63
C LEU A 146 11.69 -7.72 -11.84
N LEU A 147 12.48 -7.55 -10.77
CA LEU A 147 13.83 -7.05 -10.91
C LEU A 147 14.67 -8.01 -11.75
N ASP A 148 15.58 -7.44 -12.53
CA ASP A 148 16.69 -8.21 -13.09
C ASP A 148 17.53 -8.78 -11.92
N PRO A 149 17.70 -10.12 -11.83
CA PRO A 149 18.47 -10.74 -10.75
C PRO A 149 19.91 -10.23 -10.63
N LEU A 150 20.49 -9.74 -11.73
CA LEU A 150 21.85 -9.18 -11.77
C LEU A 150 21.84 -7.65 -11.98
N GLY A 151 20.67 -7.02 -11.95
CA GLY A 151 20.53 -5.57 -12.12
C GLY A 151 20.90 -4.78 -10.87
N GLU A 152 21.27 -3.51 -11.06
CA GLU A 152 21.60 -2.58 -9.97
C GLU A 152 20.47 -2.45 -8.96
N GLY A 153 19.20 -2.53 -9.39
CA GLY A 153 18.04 -2.48 -8.52
C GLY A 153 17.93 -3.65 -7.54
N ALA A 154 18.37 -4.85 -7.94
CA ALA A 154 18.40 -6.02 -7.05
C ALA A 154 19.51 -5.89 -6.01
N ALA A 155 20.71 -5.49 -6.43
CA ALA A 155 21.83 -5.23 -5.53
C ALA A 155 21.50 -4.09 -4.54
N ALA A 156 20.96 -2.98 -5.04
CA ALA A 156 20.54 -1.85 -4.22
C ALA A 156 19.44 -2.23 -3.23
N ARG A 157 18.56 -3.18 -3.56
CA ARG A 157 17.53 -3.66 -2.63
C ARG A 157 18.16 -4.38 -1.44
N ALA A 158 19.08 -5.30 -1.70
CA ALA A 158 19.75 -6.03 -0.64
C ALA A 158 20.60 -5.12 0.26
N CYS A 159 21.38 -4.19 -0.32
CA CYS A 159 22.26 -3.32 0.46
C CYS A 159 21.52 -2.31 1.36
N ASN A 160 20.28 -1.96 1.02
CA ASN A 160 19.52 -0.94 1.76
C ASN A 160 18.60 -1.50 2.83
N ILE A 161 18.21 -2.78 2.76
CA ILE A 161 17.36 -3.37 3.81
C ILE A 161 18.21 -3.62 5.06
N SER A 162 17.73 -3.19 6.22
CA SER A 162 18.44 -3.33 7.49
C SER A 162 18.43 -4.75 8.09
N ASP A 163 17.97 -5.74 7.34
CA ASP A 163 17.86 -7.14 7.75
C ASP A 163 19.12 -7.92 7.31
N PRO A 164 19.93 -8.43 8.24
CA PRO A 164 21.15 -9.17 7.91
C PRO A 164 20.89 -10.49 7.17
N GLU A 165 19.67 -11.02 7.19
CA GLU A 165 19.29 -12.23 6.44
C GLU A 165 19.06 -11.94 4.95
N ILE A 166 18.88 -10.67 4.57
CA ILE A 166 18.60 -10.28 3.18
C ILE A 166 19.89 -9.82 2.50
N THR A 167 20.58 -10.77 1.87
CA THR A 167 21.79 -10.53 1.09
C THR A 167 21.50 -10.38 -0.41
N PRO A 168 22.44 -9.83 -1.21
CA PRO A 168 22.29 -9.77 -2.66
C PRO A 168 22.08 -11.14 -3.29
N ASP A 169 22.76 -12.17 -2.79
CA ASP A 169 22.60 -13.55 -3.25
C ASP A 169 21.20 -14.08 -2.92
N VAL A 170 20.67 -13.83 -1.73
CA VAL A 170 19.29 -14.23 -1.35
C VAL A 170 18.26 -13.56 -2.24
N ILE A 171 18.40 -12.26 -2.54
CA ILE A 171 17.49 -11.55 -3.46
C ILE A 171 17.58 -12.13 -4.87
N ARG A 172 18.79 -12.40 -5.37
CA ARG A 172 19.00 -13.03 -6.67
C ARG A 172 18.32 -14.40 -6.71
N ASP A 173 18.54 -15.23 -5.71
CA ASP A 173 18.00 -16.59 -5.66
C ASP A 173 16.47 -16.58 -5.59
N GLN A 174 15.87 -15.67 -4.81
CA GLN A 174 14.41 -15.47 -4.78
C GLN A 174 13.82 -15.08 -6.15
N ILE A 175 14.51 -14.21 -6.90
CA ILE A 175 14.09 -13.83 -8.26
C ILE A 175 14.20 -15.06 -9.18
N LEU A 176 15.32 -15.78 -9.15
CA LEU A 176 15.55 -16.95 -10.00
C LEU A 176 14.56 -18.09 -9.70
N GLU A 177 14.22 -18.32 -8.44
CA GLU A 177 13.15 -19.26 -8.05
C GLU A 177 11.79 -18.84 -8.59
N SER A 178 11.49 -17.55 -8.54
CA SER A 178 10.26 -17.01 -9.11
C SER A 178 10.22 -17.18 -10.63
N ILE A 179 11.32 -16.94 -11.33
CA ILE A 179 11.43 -17.18 -12.78
C ILE A 179 11.21 -18.67 -13.08
N ARG A 180 11.85 -19.57 -12.32
CA ARG A 180 11.69 -21.03 -12.48
C ARG A 180 10.23 -21.45 -12.33
N PHE A 181 9.55 -20.95 -11.32
CA PHE A 181 8.12 -21.18 -11.10
C PHE A 181 7.27 -20.69 -12.30
N LEU A 182 7.56 -19.50 -12.84
CA LEU A 182 6.85 -18.99 -14.02
C LEU A 182 7.09 -19.84 -15.27
N ARG A 183 8.29 -20.41 -15.42
CA ARG A 183 8.60 -21.35 -16.51
C ARG A 183 7.77 -22.63 -16.40
N GLU A 184 7.65 -23.20 -15.20
CA GLU A 184 6.79 -24.36 -14.96
C GLU A 184 5.32 -24.06 -15.29
N LEU A 185 4.82 -22.89 -14.91
CA LEU A 185 3.46 -22.47 -15.27
C LEU A 185 3.29 -22.29 -16.79
N ARG A 186 4.30 -21.72 -17.47
CA ARG A 186 4.28 -21.54 -18.92
C ARG A 186 4.32 -22.88 -19.67
N ALA A 187 5.07 -23.84 -19.17
CA ALA A 187 5.09 -25.22 -19.70
C ALA A 187 3.72 -25.89 -19.59
N GLY A 188 2.93 -25.57 -18.55
CA GLY A 188 1.52 -25.92 -18.42
C GLY A 188 0.55 -25.14 -19.34
N GLN A 189 1.05 -24.53 -20.42
CA GLN A 189 0.28 -23.77 -21.43
C GLN A 189 -0.46 -22.52 -20.93
N LYS A 190 -0.04 -21.93 -19.80
CA LYS A 190 -0.62 -20.67 -19.32
C LYS A 190 -0.10 -19.45 -20.11
N ASP A 191 -0.94 -18.43 -20.31
CA ASP A 191 -0.51 -17.16 -20.91
C ASP A 191 0.21 -16.27 -19.88
N VAL A 192 1.41 -16.69 -19.49
CA VAL A 192 2.30 -15.96 -18.58
C VAL A 192 3.40 -15.27 -19.38
N ARG A 193 3.61 -13.97 -19.13
CA ARG A 193 4.71 -13.18 -19.69
C ARG A 193 5.48 -12.50 -18.58
N LEU A 194 6.80 -12.42 -18.76
CA LEU A 194 7.72 -11.84 -17.79
C LEU A 194 8.51 -10.70 -18.44
N LYS A 195 8.66 -9.59 -17.73
CA LYS A 195 9.63 -8.53 -18.02
C LYS A 195 10.56 -8.35 -16.83
N LEU A 196 11.82 -8.09 -17.11
CA LEU A 196 12.84 -7.83 -16.09
C LEU A 196 13.30 -6.39 -16.19
N TYR A 197 13.10 -5.60 -15.14
CA TYR A 197 13.49 -4.19 -15.14
C TYR A 197 14.73 -3.97 -14.26
N PRO A 198 15.61 -3.02 -14.64
CA PRO A 198 16.95 -2.91 -14.05
C PRO A 198 16.99 -2.17 -12.70
N GLU A 199 16.06 -1.23 -12.47
CA GLU A 199 16.07 -0.32 -11.31
C GLU A 199 15.07 -0.75 -10.24
N MET A 200 15.26 -0.37 -8.97
CA MET A 200 14.31 -0.71 -7.90
C MET A 200 12.91 -0.11 -8.15
N PRO A 201 11.82 -0.88 -8.02
CA PRO A 201 10.48 -0.32 -8.17
C PRO A 201 10.15 0.56 -6.96
N LEU A 202 9.49 1.70 -7.17
CA LEU A 202 8.98 2.52 -6.06
C LEU A 202 7.78 1.88 -5.34
N LEU A 203 7.05 1.02 -6.05
CA LEU A 203 5.77 0.46 -5.64
C LEU A 203 5.74 -1.05 -5.91
N LYS A 204 5.23 -1.83 -4.95
CA LYS A 204 4.74 -3.19 -5.18
C LYS A 204 3.28 -3.07 -5.59
N LEU A 205 2.97 -3.38 -6.84
CA LEU A 205 1.62 -3.25 -7.39
C LEU A 205 1.17 -4.59 -7.96
N SER A 206 0.05 -5.10 -7.46
CA SER A 206 -0.62 -6.27 -8.04
C SER A 206 -2.04 -5.87 -8.42
N ILE A 207 -2.50 -6.25 -9.61
CA ILE A 207 -3.87 -6.02 -10.09
C ILE A 207 -4.48 -7.36 -10.43
N LEU A 208 -5.64 -7.65 -9.84
CA LEU A 208 -6.41 -8.86 -10.08
C LEU A 208 -7.85 -8.49 -10.34
N GLY A 209 -8.30 -8.66 -11.59
CA GLY A 209 -9.61 -8.19 -12.04
C GLY A 209 -9.78 -6.71 -11.70
N ASP A 210 -10.83 -6.38 -10.93
CA ASP A 210 -11.20 -4.99 -10.62
C ASP A 210 -10.53 -4.41 -9.37
N HIS A 211 -9.45 -5.04 -8.88
CA HIS A 211 -8.79 -4.63 -7.63
C HIS A 211 -7.29 -4.44 -7.82
N ALA A 212 -6.78 -3.32 -7.34
CA ALA A 212 -5.35 -3.02 -7.28
C ALA A 212 -4.87 -3.05 -5.82
N PHE A 213 -3.80 -3.80 -5.57
CA PHE A 213 -3.14 -3.95 -4.29
C PHE A 213 -1.81 -3.21 -4.37
N LEU A 214 -1.59 -2.27 -3.47
CA LEU A 214 -0.44 -1.37 -3.48
C LEU A 214 0.30 -1.44 -2.14
N ARG A 215 1.61 -1.66 -2.20
CA ARG A 215 2.54 -1.36 -1.10
C ARG A 215 3.63 -0.45 -1.63
N HIS A 216 4.17 0.39 -0.75
CA HIS A 216 5.35 1.19 -1.06
C HIS A 216 6.61 0.42 -0.66
N TYR A 217 7.63 0.40 -1.52
CA TYR A 217 8.94 -0.09 -1.13
C TYR A 217 9.65 0.99 -0.33
N HIS A 218 9.78 0.75 0.98
CA HIS A 218 10.59 1.60 1.84
C HIS A 218 12.06 1.18 1.73
N THR A 219 12.98 2.16 1.71
CA THR A 219 14.42 1.94 1.52
C THR A 219 15.00 0.96 2.54
N TRP A 220 14.60 1.11 3.81
CA TRP A 220 15.23 0.42 4.95
C TRP A 220 14.46 -0.81 5.45
N LEU A 221 13.21 -0.99 5.01
CA LEU A 221 12.30 -1.99 5.56
C LEU A 221 11.88 -3.00 4.50
N ASP A 222 11.65 -4.24 4.94
CA ASP A 222 11.02 -5.23 4.09
C ASP A 222 9.58 -4.81 3.73
N VAL A 223 9.19 -5.06 2.49
CA VAL A 223 7.89 -4.66 1.94
C VAL A 223 6.74 -5.43 2.59
N ASP A 224 7.03 -6.57 3.21
CA ASP A 224 6.03 -7.37 3.93
C ASP A 224 5.59 -6.71 5.25
N GLY A 225 6.45 -5.90 5.86
CA GLY A 225 6.09 -5.05 6.99
C GLY A 225 5.29 -3.80 6.60
N MET A 226 5.18 -3.50 5.30
CA MET A 226 4.54 -2.28 4.82
C MET A 226 3.01 -2.42 4.72
N PRO A 227 2.25 -1.36 5.05
CA PRO A 227 0.80 -1.39 4.92
C PRO A 227 0.37 -1.62 3.47
N GLU A 228 -0.61 -2.50 3.29
CA GLU A 228 -1.23 -2.77 2.00
C GLU A 228 -2.51 -1.94 1.82
N TYR A 229 -2.53 -1.16 0.74
CA TYR A 229 -3.69 -0.39 0.30
C TYR A 229 -4.39 -1.12 -0.84
N VAL A 230 -5.71 -1.24 -0.75
CA VAL A 230 -6.53 -1.90 -1.77
C VAL A 230 -7.46 -0.91 -2.41
N PHE A 231 -7.43 -0.83 -3.74
CA PHE A 231 -8.26 0.07 -4.54
C PHE A 231 -9.18 -0.76 -5.44
N SER A 232 -10.47 -0.43 -5.44
CA SER A 232 -11.46 -1.06 -6.31
C SER A 232 -11.77 -0.20 -7.55
N HIS A 233 -12.08 -0.84 -8.66
CA HIS A 233 -12.56 -0.16 -9.87
C HIS A 233 -13.95 0.46 -9.66
N ASP A 234 -14.81 -0.21 -8.89
CA ASP A 234 -16.20 0.19 -8.57
C ASP A 234 -16.30 1.41 -7.64
N GLY A 235 -15.17 2.05 -7.31
CA GLY A 235 -15.16 3.29 -6.55
C GLY A 235 -15.92 4.42 -7.27
N LEU A 236 -16.31 5.45 -6.50
CA LEU A 236 -16.87 6.69 -7.06
C LEU A 236 -15.97 7.23 -8.20
N HIS A 237 -16.58 7.85 -9.21
CA HIS A 237 -15.87 8.38 -10.38
C HIS A 237 -14.60 9.15 -9.98
N GLY A 238 -13.43 8.66 -10.40
CA GLY A 238 -12.13 9.26 -10.09
C GLY A 238 -11.23 8.51 -9.10
N GLY A 239 -11.56 7.26 -8.73
CA GLY A 239 -10.71 6.42 -7.88
C GLY A 239 -9.32 6.12 -8.44
N LEU A 240 -8.37 5.76 -7.56
CA LEU A 240 -6.96 5.54 -7.91
C LEU A 240 -6.68 4.22 -8.64
N TYR A 241 -7.67 3.33 -8.77
CA TYR A 241 -7.53 2.09 -9.53
C TYR A 241 -7.06 2.33 -10.97
N LEU A 242 -7.74 3.22 -11.71
CA LEU A 242 -7.43 3.45 -13.12
C LEU A 242 -6.04 4.09 -13.33
N PRO A 243 -5.62 5.11 -12.54
CA PRO A 243 -4.23 5.58 -12.53
C PRO A 243 -3.21 4.48 -12.26
N LEU A 244 -3.42 3.60 -11.28
CA LEU A 244 -2.52 2.50 -10.96
C LEU A 244 -2.43 1.48 -12.11
N TYR A 245 -3.57 1.14 -12.70
CA TYR A 245 -3.64 0.28 -13.89
C TYR A 245 -2.88 0.89 -15.07
N ARG A 246 -3.07 2.19 -15.34
CA ARG A 246 -2.34 2.91 -16.39
C ARG A 246 -0.85 2.99 -16.11
N TYR A 247 -0.45 3.16 -14.86
CA TYR A 247 0.96 3.10 -14.45
C TYR A 247 1.57 1.73 -14.74
N PHE A 248 0.87 0.64 -14.39
CA PHE A 248 1.34 -0.70 -14.75
C PHE A 248 1.52 -0.83 -16.27
N LEU A 249 0.51 -0.43 -17.05
CA LEU A 249 0.56 -0.54 -18.51
C LEU A 249 1.67 0.32 -19.14
N SER A 250 1.93 1.52 -18.60
CA SER A 250 3.00 2.37 -19.13
C SER A 250 4.38 1.72 -18.93
N ARG A 251 4.61 1.09 -17.77
CA ARG A 251 5.84 0.32 -17.53
C ARG A 251 5.88 -0.95 -18.36
N TRP A 252 4.76 -1.67 -18.48
CA TRP A 252 4.69 -2.89 -19.28
C TRP A 252 5.02 -2.64 -20.75
N ASN A 253 4.51 -1.54 -21.31
CA ASN A 253 4.71 -1.17 -22.71
C ASN A 253 6.03 -0.44 -22.96
N ASP A 254 6.84 -0.19 -21.94
CA ASP A 254 8.16 0.42 -22.08
C ASP A 254 9.11 -0.53 -22.83
N PRO A 255 9.62 -0.16 -24.02
CA PRO A 255 10.53 -0.99 -24.79
C PRO A 255 11.94 -1.05 -24.18
N ALA A 256 12.30 -0.13 -23.28
CA ALA A 256 13.57 -0.19 -22.56
C ALA A 256 13.62 -1.34 -21.56
N ILE A 257 12.46 -1.92 -21.20
CA ILE A 257 12.38 -3.05 -20.28
C ILE A 257 12.30 -4.35 -21.10
N PRO A 258 13.35 -5.20 -21.07
CA PRO A 258 13.41 -6.44 -21.83
C PRO A 258 12.35 -7.44 -21.36
N GLU A 259 11.82 -8.20 -22.33
CA GLU A 259 10.91 -9.32 -22.08
C GLU A 259 11.74 -10.60 -21.91
N TYR A 260 11.39 -11.44 -20.95
CA TYR A 260 12.02 -12.73 -20.73
C TYR A 260 11.16 -13.82 -21.35
N ASP A 261 11.68 -14.51 -22.35
CA ASP A 261 11.03 -15.65 -22.98
C ASP A 261 11.16 -16.88 -22.07
N LEU A 262 10.09 -17.18 -21.33
CA LEU A 262 10.02 -18.32 -20.40
C LEU A 262 10.15 -19.69 -21.11
N VAL A 263 10.01 -19.76 -22.43
CA VAL A 263 10.13 -21.01 -23.20
C VAL A 263 11.56 -21.23 -23.67
N THR A 264 12.16 -20.23 -24.32
CA THR A 264 13.52 -20.35 -24.86
C THR A 264 14.62 -20.03 -23.84
N ASP A 265 14.23 -19.48 -22.68
CA ASP A 265 15.16 -19.07 -21.62
C ASP A 265 16.09 -17.94 -22.09
N GLU A 266 15.53 -16.93 -22.74
CA GLU A 266 16.28 -15.82 -23.35
C GLU A 266 15.67 -14.45 -23.01
N LEU A 267 16.52 -13.43 -22.95
CA LEU A 267 16.09 -12.03 -22.90
C LEU A 267 15.85 -11.51 -24.32
N VAL A 268 14.64 -11.03 -24.56
CA VAL A 268 14.16 -10.49 -25.83
C VAL A 268 14.05 -8.97 -25.73
N LEU A 269 14.89 -8.28 -26.50
CA LEU A 269 14.82 -6.82 -26.63
C LEU A 269 13.93 -6.46 -27.83
N ARG A 270 13.04 -5.50 -27.62
CA ARG A 270 12.10 -5.03 -28.64
C ARG A 270 12.27 -3.54 -28.89
N ASP A 271 11.99 -3.11 -30.12
CA ASP A 271 11.94 -1.69 -30.48
C ASP A 271 10.62 -1.04 -30.01
N LYS A 272 10.52 0.29 -30.23
CA LYS A 272 9.30 1.06 -29.93
C LYS A 272 8.06 0.60 -30.72
N ALA A 273 8.25 -0.10 -31.84
CA ALA A 273 7.18 -0.66 -32.65
C ALA A 273 6.80 -2.10 -32.22
N GLY A 274 7.45 -2.64 -31.19
CA GLY A 274 7.23 -3.99 -30.66
C GLY A 274 7.95 -5.09 -31.45
N ARG A 275 8.75 -4.74 -32.46
CA ARG A 275 9.53 -5.69 -33.27
C ARG A 275 10.73 -6.16 -32.47
N GLU A 276 11.05 -7.43 -32.62
CA GLU A 276 12.21 -8.03 -31.98
C GLU A 276 13.50 -7.48 -32.60
N LEU A 277 14.37 -6.92 -31.77
CA LEU A 277 15.68 -6.40 -32.18
C LEU A 277 16.76 -7.45 -32.00
N ARG A 278 16.76 -8.10 -30.83
CA ARG A 278 17.82 -9.03 -30.41
C ARG A 278 17.32 -9.99 -29.34
N ARG A 279 17.84 -11.21 -29.38
CA ARG A 279 17.80 -12.18 -28.28
C ARG A 279 19.18 -12.36 -27.69
N GLN A 280 19.25 -12.57 -26.38
CA GLN A 280 20.49 -12.88 -25.69
C GLN A 280 20.23 -13.89 -24.57
N PRO A 281 21.16 -14.83 -24.34
CA PRO A 281 21.05 -15.72 -23.20
C PRO A 281 21.10 -14.89 -21.91
N PRO A 282 20.38 -15.32 -20.85
CA PRO A 282 20.41 -14.63 -19.59
C PRO A 282 21.81 -14.69 -18.97
N PRO A 283 22.29 -13.57 -18.40
CA PRO A 283 23.65 -13.49 -17.87
C PRO A 283 23.94 -14.47 -16.71
N TRP A 284 22.90 -15.05 -16.08
CA TRP A 284 23.04 -16.05 -15.01
C TRP A 284 23.18 -17.51 -15.49
N THR A 285 23.31 -17.76 -16.79
CA THR A 285 23.53 -19.11 -17.35
C THR A 285 24.99 -19.42 -17.71
N GLY A 286 25.93 -18.51 -17.41
CA GLY A 286 27.38 -18.72 -17.57
C GLY A 286 28.07 -19.18 -16.28
N PRO A 287 29.30 -19.75 -16.36
CA PRO A 287 30.16 -19.88 -15.19
C PRO A 287 30.36 -18.49 -14.58
N LEU A 288 30.17 -18.36 -13.26
CA LEU A 288 30.51 -17.15 -12.51
C LEU A 288 31.98 -16.80 -12.79
N GLU A 289 32.25 -15.92 -13.76
CA GLU A 289 33.57 -15.33 -13.91
C GLU A 289 33.82 -14.50 -12.66
N ALA A 290 34.70 -15.01 -11.82
CA ALA A 290 35.19 -14.32 -10.64
C ALA A 290 35.64 -12.90 -11.05
N PRO A 291 35.34 -11.87 -10.25
CA PRO A 291 35.79 -10.53 -10.55
C PRO A 291 37.31 -10.54 -10.75
N ALA A 292 37.75 -10.03 -11.89
CA ALA A 292 39.16 -9.90 -12.22
C ALA A 292 39.91 -9.24 -11.06
N PRO A 293 41.04 -9.80 -10.59
CA PRO A 293 41.78 -9.20 -9.49
C PRO A 293 42.16 -7.77 -9.88
N ALA A 294 41.74 -6.82 -9.04
CA ALA A 294 42.05 -5.40 -9.17
C ALA A 294 43.55 -5.26 -9.45
N SER A 295 43.88 -4.70 -10.60
CA SER A 295 45.23 -4.39 -11.00
C SER A 295 45.86 -3.54 -9.90
N ALA A 296 46.96 -4.03 -9.33
CA ALA A 296 47.69 -3.38 -8.27
C ALA A 296 48.04 -1.94 -8.67
N THR A 297 47.39 -0.97 -8.03
CA THR A 297 47.73 0.43 -8.15
C THR A 297 49.12 0.64 -7.56
N THR A 298 50.00 1.11 -8.43
CA THR A 298 51.36 1.59 -8.20
C THR A 298 51.51 2.36 -6.88
N GLN A 299 52.47 1.87 -6.09
CA GLN A 299 53.00 2.45 -4.87
C GLN A 299 53.51 3.89 -5.11
N PRO A 300 53.17 4.90 -4.28
CA PRO A 300 53.71 6.25 -4.47
C PRO A 300 55.17 6.30 -4.03
N ALA A 301 56.02 6.80 -4.93
CA ALA A 301 57.42 7.06 -4.69
C ALA A 301 57.60 8.11 -3.58
N ARG A 302 58.37 7.74 -2.54
CA ARG A 302 59.00 8.68 -1.60
C ARG A 302 59.87 9.67 -2.40
N MET A 303 59.50 10.95 -2.41
CA MET A 303 60.45 12.02 -2.72
C MET A 303 60.91 12.69 -1.42
N HIS A 304 62.21 12.57 -1.20
CA HIS A 304 63.02 13.31 -0.26
C HIS A 304 63.00 14.82 -0.56
N GLY A 305 62.86 15.62 0.51
CA GLY A 305 63.70 16.79 0.80
C GLY A 305 63.62 18.02 -0.11
N ILE A 306 63.13 19.13 0.46
CA ILE A 306 63.57 20.49 0.09
C ILE A 306 63.83 21.27 1.40
N PRO A 307 64.96 22.00 1.51
CA PRO A 307 65.40 22.67 2.73
C PRO A 307 64.77 24.05 2.93
N SER A 308 64.68 24.45 4.19
CA SER A 308 64.27 25.79 4.65
C SER A 308 65.41 26.80 4.42
N HIS A 309 65.13 27.87 3.69
CA HIS A 309 65.90 29.12 3.72
C HIS A 309 64.94 30.30 3.89
N ALA A 310 65.32 31.18 4.84
CA ALA A 310 64.78 32.50 5.18
C ALA A 310 63.40 32.55 5.88
#